data_AF-A0A965N9I6-F1
#
_entry.id   AF-A0A965N9I6-F1
#
_cell.length_a   1.000
_cell.length_b   1.000
_cell.length_c   1.000
_cell.angle_alpha   90.00
_cell.angle_beta   90.00
_cell.angle_gamma   90.00
#
_symmetry.space_group_name_H-M   'P 1'
#
loop_
_entity.id
_entity.type
_entity.pdbx_description
1 polymer ?
#
loop_
_entity_poly.entity_id
_entity_poly.type
_entity_poly.pdbx_seq_one_letter_code
_entity_poly.pdbx_strand_id
1 'polypeptide(L)' 'MKIFKVSGMNCGHCTQAIQKAILAIDPQAKVETDIGAQTVQVDSALTNAELQKAIEEAGYEVGPQPS' A
#
# COMPACT_ATOMS: atom_id res chain seq x y z
N MET A 1 -8.07 5.90 -7.71
CA MET A 1 -6.65 5.87 -7.33
C MET A 1 -6.42 6.61 -6.01
N LYS A 2 -5.85 5.93 -5.00
CA LYS A 2 -5.56 6.45 -3.65
C LYS A 2 -4.05 6.37 -3.41
N ILE A 3 -3.47 7.29 -2.66
CA ILE A 3 -2.02 7.37 -2.45
C ILE A 3 -1.72 7.33 -0.97
N PHE A 4 -1.05 6.28 -0.50
CA PHE A 4 -0.69 6.10 0.89
C PHE A 4 0.78 6.41 1.12
N LYS A 5 1.10 7.02 2.25
CA LYS A 5 2.51 7.23 2.63
C LYS A 5 2.91 6.07 3.53
N VAL A 6 3.94 5.31 3.14
CA VAL A 6 4.35 4.12 3.89
C VAL A 6 5.71 4.37 4.51
N SER A 7 5.75 4.33 5.83
CA SER A 7 6.97 4.45 6.61
C SER A 7 7.67 3.09 6.65
N GLY A 8 8.99 3.07 6.48
CA GLY A 8 9.77 1.82 6.51
C GLY A 8 9.98 1.13 5.18
N MET A 9 9.56 1.71 4.04
CA MET A 9 9.99 1.28 2.70
C MET A 9 11.46 1.66 2.46
N ASN A 10 12.39 0.96 3.12
CA ASN A 10 13.82 1.22 2.98
C ASN A 10 14.50 0.24 2.00
N CYS A 11 13.78 -0.74 1.46
CA CYS A 11 14.34 -1.74 0.54
C CYS A 11 13.26 -2.28 -0.41
N GLY A 12 13.59 -2.49 -1.69
CA GLY A 12 12.63 -2.86 -2.74
C GLY A 12 11.92 -4.21 -2.57
N HIS A 13 12.32 -5.03 -1.59
CA HIS A 13 11.56 -6.24 -1.22
C HIS A 13 10.26 -5.94 -0.46
N CYS A 14 10.15 -4.76 0.16
CA CYS A 14 9.01 -4.40 0.99
C CYS A 14 7.72 -4.18 0.18
N THR A 15 7.85 -3.66 -1.04
CA THR A 15 6.73 -3.25 -1.88
C THR A 15 5.93 -4.45 -2.41
N GLN A 16 6.60 -5.56 -2.72
CA GLN A 16 5.95 -6.79 -3.19
C GLN A 16 5.04 -7.41 -2.13
N ALA A 17 5.42 -7.33 -0.84
CA ALA A 17 4.61 -7.84 0.25
C ALA A 17 3.28 -7.07 0.36
N ILE A 18 3.35 -5.74 0.29
CA ILE A 18 2.19 -4.85 0.29
C ILE A 18 1.28 -5.14 -0.92
N GLN A 19 1.86 -5.23 -2.10
CA GLN A 19 1.10 -5.54 -3.32
C GLN A 19 0.39 -6.88 -3.21
N LYS A 20 1.06 -7.92 -2.70
CA LYS A 20 0.44 -9.24 -2.48
C LYS A 20 -0.70 -9.19 -1.48
N ALA A 21 -0.55 -8.46 -0.37
CA ALA A 21 -1.60 -8.34 0.64
C ALA A 21 -2.86 -7.67 0.07
N ILE A 22 -2.70 -6.60 -0.72
CA ILE A 22 -3.82 -5.92 -1.38
C ILE A 22 -4.45 -6.84 -2.44
N LEU A 23 -3.64 -7.48 -3.29
CA LEU A 23 -4.14 -8.40 -4.33
C LEU A 23 -4.83 -9.66 -3.75
N ALA A 24 -4.50 -10.05 -2.52
CA ALA A 24 -5.17 -11.15 -1.84
C ALA A 24 -6.62 -10.80 -1.46
N ILE A 25 -6.90 -9.52 -1.22
CA ILE A 25 -8.24 -9.01 -0.91
C ILE A 25 -8.97 -8.61 -2.20
N ASP A 26 -8.30 -7.85 -3.05
CA ASP A 26 -8.81 -7.41 -4.35
C ASP A 26 -7.80 -7.78 -5.46
N PRO A 27 -7.98 -8.92 -6.15
CA PRO A 27 -7.08 -9.35 -7.21
C PRO A 27 -7.12 -8.45 -8.45
N GLN A 28 -8.09 -7.54 -8.55
CA GLN A 28 -8.16 -6.53 -9.61
C GLN A 28 -7.47 -5.21 -9.23
N ALA A 29 -7.01 -5.08 -7.99
CA ALA A 29 -6.32 -3.89 -7.52
C ALA A 29 -5.02 -3.65 -8.29
N LYS A 30 -4.78 -2.42 -8.72
CA LYS A 30 -3.47 -1.98 -9.18
C LYS A 30 -2.72 -1.33 -8.04
N VAL A 31 -1.52 -1.81 -7.77
CA VAL A 31 -0.64 -1.25 -6.73
C VAL A 31 0.64 -0.76 -7.41
N GLU A 32 0.99 0.49 -7.17
CA GLU A 32 2.19 1.14 -7.69
C GLU A 32 2.95 1.73 -6.50
N THR A 33 4.22 1.39 -6.35
CA THR A 33 5.01 1.83 -5.19
C THR A 33 6.16 2.72 -5.63
N ASP A 34 6.29 3.88 -5.01
CA ASP A 34 7.40 4.80 -5.22
C ASP A 34 8.26 4.87 -3.97
N ILE A 35 9.46 4.29 -4.05
CA ILE A 35 10.42 4.26 -2.93
C ILE A 35 11.05 5.66 -2.73
N GLY A 36 11.22 6.43 -3.81
CA GLY A 36 11.82 7.76 -3.76
C GLY A 36 10.94 8.78 -3.00
N ALA A 37 9.63 8.71 -3.24
CA ALA A 37 8.62 9.51 -2.55
C ALA A 37 8.07 8.82 -1.28
N GLN A 38 8.42 7.56 -1.04
CA GLN A 38 7.90 6.71 0.03
C GLN A 38 6.35 6.63 0.02
N THR A 39 5.79 6.46 -1.18
CA THR A 39 4.35 6.38 -1.40
C THR A 39 3.94 5.07 -2.07
N VAL A 40 2.72 4.63 -1.78
CA VAL A 40 2.06 3.49 -2.40
C VAL A 40 0.75 3.97 -2.99
N GLN A 41 0.65 3.96 -4.31
CA GLN A 41 -0.58 4.21 -5.04
C GLN A 41 -1.36 2.91 -5.18
N VAL A 42 -2.64 2.96 -4.87
CA VAL A 42 -3.55 1.82 -4.99
C VAL A 42 -4.79 2.26 -5.74
N ASP A 43 -5.07 1.59 -6.85
CA ASP A 43 -6.32 1.70 -7.58
C ASP A 43 -7.15 0.44 -7.33
N SER A 44 -8.15 0.57 -6.47
CA SER A 44 -9.01 -0.51 -6.02
C SER A 44 -10.34 0.06 -5.54
N ALA A 45 -11.39 -0.77 -5.57
CA ALA A 45 -12.69 -0.46 -5.00
C ALA A 45 -12.67 -0.43 -3.45
N LEU A 46 -11.62 -0.98 -2.82
CA LEU A 46 -11.47 -1.04 -1.37
C LEU A 46 -11.43 0.35 -0.71
N THR A 47 -11.94 0.44 0.52
CA THR A 47 -11.89 1.70 1.29
C THR A 47 -10.48 1.96 1.82
N ASN A 48 -10.22 3.19 2.27
CA ASN A 48 -8.92 3.54 2.85
C ASN A 48 -8.59 2.69 4.07
N ALA A 49 -9.57 2.35 4.90
CA ALA A 49 -9.37 1.50 6.07
C ALA A 49 -8.98 0.06 5.68
N GLU A 50 -9.64 -0.51 4.67
CA GLU A 50 -9.33 -1.85 4.16
C GLU A 50 -7.91 -1.91 3.58
N LEU A 51 -7.54 -0.89 2.81
CA LEU A 51 -6.20 -0.78 2.24
C LEU A 51 -5.14 -0.61 3.31
N GLN A 52 -5.41 0.22 4.34
CA GLN A 52 -4.47 0.39 5.44
C GLN A 52 -4.25 -0.92 6.18
N LYS A 53 -5.35 -1.60 6.52
CA LYS A 53 -5.31 -2.88 7.22
C LYS A 53 -4.55 -3.95 6.41
N ALA A 54 -4.70 -3.98 5.08
CA ALA A 54 -3.93 -4.87 4.22
C ALA A 54 -2.42 -4.61 4.27
N ILE A 55 -2.03 -3.32 4.35
CA ILE A 55 -0.63 -2.90 4.46
C ILE A 55 -0.07 -3.24 5.85
N GLU A 56 -0.87 -3.03 6.90
CA GLU A 56 -0.53 -3.39 8.29
C GLU A 56 -0.35 -4.91 8.47
N GLU A 57 -1.23 -5.72 7.87
CA GLU A 57 -1.13 -7.19 7.85
C GLU A 57 0.13 -7.67 7.11
N ALA A 58 0.63 -6.89 6.14
CA ALA A 58 1.91 -7.14 5.49
C ALA A 58 3.12 -6.75 6.37
N GLY A 59 2.88 -6.15 7.54
CA GLY A 59 3.90 -5.72 8.49
C GLY A 59 4.42 -4.30 8.26
N TYR A 60 3.66 -3.45 7.56
CA TYR A 60 4.05 -2.07 7.25
C TYR A 60 3.10 -1.06 7.87
N GLU A 61 3.67 0.02 8.41
CA GLU A 61 2.87 1.12 8.92
C GLU A 61 2.58 2.12 7.79
N VAL A 62 1.30 2.42 7.62
CA VAL A 62 0.79 3.33 6.61
C VAL A 62 0.26 4.58 7.29
N GLY A 63 0.87 5.71 6.95
CA GLY A 63 0.47 7.01 7.46
C GLY A 63 -0.83 7.49 6.82
N PRO A 64 -1.54 8.42 7.47
CA PRO A 64 -2.70 9.07 6.89
C PRO A 64 -2.34 9.68 5.53
N GLN A 65 -3.25 9.53 4.58
CA GLN A 65 -3.15 10.13 3.25
C GLN A 65 -2.82 11.63 3.39
N PRO A 66 -1.78 12.14 2.71
CA PRO A 66 -1.55 13.58 2.68
C PRO A 66 -2.77 14.24 2.03
N SER A 67 -3.45 15.10 2.80
CA SER A 67 -4.60 15.90 2.38
C SER A 67 -4.24 16.92 1.31
#